data_AF-A0A963BAI4-F1
#
_entry.id   AF-A0A963BAI4-F1
#
_cell.length_a   1.000
_cell.length_b   1.000
_cell.length_c   1.000
_cell.angle_alpha   90.00
_cell.angle_beta   90.00
_cell.angle_gamma   90.00
#
_symmetry.space_group_name_H-M   'P 1'
#
loop_
_entity.id
_entity.type
_entity.pdbx_description
1 polymer ?
#
loop_
_entity_poly.entity_id
_entity_poly.type
_entity_poly.pdbx_seq_one_letter_code
_entity_poly.pdbx_strand_id
1 'polypeptide(L)'
;MIRLSQLILLISLLLLILSNHQRAILPEMDFYDGARLPEPVQSDTTAEPFAVVSNDILYTINPIYDYQLHGVVVSFHNSDAWWDIYHHRSWQDFINVKDICVIWGDNVASGVYRKMAFKNTTWTCWATWPDSDTGRQFSMHQLSNNHLLIGDPRIREIAENVAIGDQIRINGVLASYSHSNGRFARGTSTSRTDTGNGACETIFVNDFEIVKKANPGWHKINLLAGWLAPVSFLCMMLMVFKAPVRPND
;
A
#
# COMPACT_ATOMS: atom_id res chain seq x y z
N MET A 1 -26.03 -31.98 -3.34
CA MET A 1 -25.87 -30.57 -2.94
C MET A 1 -24.69 -30.36 -1.99
N ILE A 2 -24.57 -31.09 -0.87
CA ILE A 2 -23.40 -31.00 0.04
C ILE A 2 -22.05 -31.20 -0.69
N ARG A 3 -21.93 -32.23 -1.53
CA ARG A 3 -20.71 -32.49 -2.33
C ARG A 3 -20.36 -31.34 -3.29
N LEU A 4 -21.35 -30.62 -3.80
CA LEU A 4 -21.13 -29.47 -4.68
C LEU A 4 -20.59 -28.28 -3.87
N SER A 5 -21.18 -27.98 -2.71
CA SER A 5 -20.67 -26.94 -1.80
C SER A 5 -19.26 -27.22 -1.32
N GLN A 6 -18.94 -28.49 -1.02
CA GLN A 6 -17.58 -28.93 -0.68
C GLN A 6 -16.59 -28.69 -1.82
N LEU A 7 -16.96 -29.04 -3.06
CA LEU A 7 -16.11 -28.80 -4.22
C LEU A 7 -15.87 -27.30 -4.45
N ILE A 8 -16.91 -26.47 -4.35
CA ILE A 8 -16.79 -25.01 -4.49
C ILE A 8 -15.89 -24.43 -3.39
N LEU A 9 -16.02 -24.92 -2.15
CA LEU A 9 -15.15 -24.51 -1.05
C LEU A 9 -13.69 -24.87 -1.33
N LEU A 10 -13.40 -26.10 -1.75
CA LEU A 10 -12.02 -26.52 -2.05
C LEU A 10 -11.42 -25.71 -3.21
N ILE A 11 -12.18 -25.49 -4.28
CA ILE A 11 -11.72 -24.68 -5.42
C ILE A 11 -11.49 -23.22 -5.00
N SER A 12 -12.40 -22.62 -4.24
CA SER A 12 -12.25 -21.23 -3.79
C SER A 12 -11.05 -21.06 -2.85
N LEU A 13 -10.79 -22.01 -1.94
CA LEU A 13 -9.59 -22.00 -1.11
C LEU A 13 -8.30 -22.12 -1.93
N LEU A 14 -8.28 -23.03 -2.92
CA LEU A 14 -7.14 -23.16 -3.83
C LEU A 14 -6.90 -21.88 -4.63
N LEU A 15 -7.96 -21.30 -5.20
CA LEU A 15 -7.89 -20.03 -5.92
C LEU A 15 -7.43 -18.89 -5.01
N LEU A 16 -7.85 -18.87 -3.74
CA LEU A 16 -7.43 -17.86 -2.79
C LEU A 16 -5.91 -17.94 -2.53
N ILE A 17 -5.38 -19.15 -2.32
CA ILE A 17 -3.93 -19.38 -2.12
C ILE A 17 -3.15 -18.94 -3.36
N LEU A 18 -3.54 -19.44 -4.54
CA LEU A 18 -2.85 -19.16 -5.80
C LEU A 18 -2.90 -17.66 -6.15
N SER A 19 -4.08 -17.06 -6.08
CA SER A 19 -4.24 -15.63 -6.38
C SER A 19 -3.54 -14.73 -5.37
N ASN A 20 -3.45 -15.13 -4.09
CA ASN A 20 -2.72 -14.36 -3.09
C ASN A 20 -1.21 -14.33 -3.37
N HIS A 21 -0.65 -15.44 -3.84
CA HIS A 21 0.73 -15.49 -4.28
C HIS A 21 0.93 -14.68 -5.57
N GLN A 22 0.12 -14.94 -6.59
CA GLN A 22 0.30 -14.34 -7.92
C GLN A 22 0.09 -12.83 -7.94
N ARG A 23 -0.86 -12.30 -7.16
CA ARG A 23 -1.09 -10.86 -7.07
C ARG A 23 0.10 -10.08 -6.49
N ALA A 24 0.93 -10.74 -5.68
CA ALA A 24 2.08 -10.13 -5.02
C ALA A 24 3.37 -10.19 -5.86
N ILE A 25 3.36 -10.89 -7.00
CA ILE A 25 4.53 -10.97 -7.88
C ILE A 25 4.72 -9.63 -8.59
N LEU A 26 5.89 -9.03 -8.43
CA LEU A 26 6.25 -7.79 -9.10
C LEU A 26 6.38 -8.01 -10.62
N PRO A 27 5.73 -7.19 -11.46
CA PRO A 27 5.87 -7.22 -12.92
C PRO A 27 7.32 -7.13 -13.39
N GLU A 28 7.57 -7.57 -14.63
CA GLU A 28 8.85 -7.35 -15.34
C GLU A 28 9.09 -5.86 -15.61
N MET A 29 10.33 -5.45 -15.84
CA MET A 29 10.69 -4.03 -16.01
C MET A 29 10.03 -3.38 -17.23
N ASP A 30 9.77 -4.16 -18.29
CA ASP A 30 9.11 -3.73 -19.52
C ASP A 30 7.59 -3.50 -19.37
N PHE A 31 7.03 -3.92 -18.24
CA PHE A 31 5.65 -3.59 -17.88
C PHE A 31 5.49 -2.09 -17.63
N TYR A 32 6.48 -1.40 -17.08
CA TYR A 32 6.35 -0.01 -16.66
C TYR A 32 6.49 0.97 -17.83
N ASP A 33 5.80 2.10 -17.72
CA ASP A 33 5.83 3.13 -18.75
C ASP A 33 7.14 3.94 -18.63
N GLY A 34 8.04 3.72 -19.59
CA GLY A 34 9.34 4.38 -19.68
C GLY A 34 10.50 3.48 -19.25
N ALA A 35 11.61 3.59 -19.97
CA ALA A 35 12.81 2.78 -19.71
C ALA A 35 13.45 3.06 -18.33
N ARG A 36 13.23 4.26 -17.79
CA ARG A 36 13.70 4.71 -16.48
C ARG A 36 12.73 5.73 -15.92
N LEU A 37 12.13 5.43 -14.77
CA LEU A 37 11.25 6.37 -14.07
C LEU A 37 12.07 7.55 -13.51
N PRO A 38 11.58 8.79 -13.60
CA PRO A 38 12.35 9.97 -13.19
C PRO A 38 12.60 9.99 -11.68
N GLU A 39 13.62 10.73 -11.27
CA GLU A 39 13.84 11.05 -9.85
C GLU A 39 12.70 11.94 -9.32
N PRO A 40 12.34 11.85 -8.04
CA PRO A 40 11.37 12.75 -7.44
C PRO A 40 11.81 14.20 -7.57
N VAL A 41 10.85 15.07 -7.89
CA VAL A 41 11.09 16.50 -8.04
C VAL A 41 10.69 17.19 -6.74
N GLN A 42 11.61 17.96 -6.18
CA GLN A 42 11.41 18.79 -5.00
C GLN A 42 11.77 20.23 -5.36
N SER A 43 10.85 21.17 -5.14
CA SER A 43 11.07 22.61 -5.39
C SER A 43 10.48 23.46 -4.27
N ASP A 44 11.00 24.68 -4.11
CA ASP A 44 10.48 25.63 -3.13
C ASP A 44 8.97 25.79 -3.28
N THR A 45 8.24 25.64 -2.17
CA THR A 45 6.78 25.83 -2.15
C THR A 45 6.42 27.27 -1.80
N THR A 46 5.35 27.77 -2.40
CA THR A 46 4.71 29.02 -1.98
C THR A 46 3.43 28.78 -1.17
N ALA A 47 3.17 27.53 -0.78
CA ALA A 47 1.98 27.16 -0.03
C ALA A 47 2.10 27.61 1.43
N GLU A 48 1.15 28.42 1.88
CA GLU A 48 1.03 28.80 3.29
C GLU A 48 0.50 27.62 4.13
N PRO A 49 0.79 27.56 5.44
CA PRO A 49 0.19 26.58 6.33
C PRO A 49 -1.34 26.63 6.29
N PHE A 50 -1.97 25.46 6.27
CA PHE A 50 -3.42 25.32 6.21
C PHE A 50 -3.92 24.22 7.13
N ALA A 51 -5.24 24.13 7.30
CA ALA A 51 -5.85 23.13 8.15
C ALA A 51 -6.85 22.25 7.41
N VAL A 52 -6.93 20.98 7.83
CA VAL A 52 -7.87 19.98 7.32
C VAL A 52 -8.61 19.37 8.50
N VAL A 53 -9.90 19.12 8.35
CA VAL A 53 -10.71 18.46 9.37
C VAL A 53 -11.03 17.03 8.93
N SER A 54 -10.78 16.06 9.80
CA SER A 54 -11.19 14.67 9.60
C SER A 54 -11.61 14.05 10.94
N ASN A 55 -12.77 13.40 10.98
CA ASN A 55 -13.36 12.80 12.20
C ASN A 55 -13.37 13.75 13.41
N ASP A 56 -13.82 14.99 13.22
CA ASP A 56 -13.86 16.05 14.24
C ASP A 56 -12.49 16.46 14.82
N ILE A 57 -11.40 16.10 14.12
CA ILE A 57 -10.04 16.49 14.48
C ILE A 57 -9.51 17.50 13.46
N LEU A 58 -9.00 18.62 13.96
CA LEU A 58 -8.32 19.63 13.16
C LEU A 58 -6.83 19.26 13.04
N TYR A 59 -6.38 19.06 11.81
CA TYR A 59 -4.98 18.85 11.46
C TYR A 59 -4.41 20.13 10.88
N THR A 60 -3.26 20.56 11.39
CA THR A 60 -2.49 21.68 10.82
C THR A 60 -1.39 21.11 9.95
N ILE A 61 -1.41 21.47 8.67
CA ILE A 61 -0.41 21.07 7.67
C ILE A 61 0.52 22.26 7.45
N ASN A 62 1.83 22.03 7.55
CA ASN A 62 2.87 23.01 7.28
C ASN A 62 3.72 22.53 6.09
N PRO A 63 3.42 23.01 4.86
CA PRO A 63 4.19 22.69 3.65
C PRO A 63 5.65 23.11 3.78
N ILE A 64 6.55 22.35 3.15
CA ILE A 64 8.00 22.62 3.11
C ILE A 64 8.49 22.70 1.67
N TYR A 65 8.08 21.78 0.79
CA TYR A 65 8.43 21.78 -0.63
C TYR A 65 7.28 21.26 -1.48
N ASP A 66 7.14 21.78 -2.69
CA ASP A 66 6.33 21.16 -3.72
C ASP A 66 7.02 19.86 -4.15
N TYR A 67 6.23 18.80 -4.31
CA TYR A 67 6.77 17.46 -4.48
C TYR A 67 6.02 16.64 -5.52
N GLN A 68 6.79 15.95 -6.37
CA GLN A 68 6.28 15.01 -7.36
C GLN A 68 7.07 13.71 -7.29
N LEU A 69 6.36 12.59 -7.18
CA LEU A 69 6.94 11.24 -7.12
C LEU A 69 6.31 10.35 -8.18
N HIS A 70 7.15 9.74 -9.02
CA HIS A 70 6.76 8.76 -10.02
C HIS A 70 7.52 7.47 -9.74
N GLY A 71 6.81 6.37 -9.48
CA GLY A 71 7.50 5.16 -9.05
C GLY A 71 6.62 3.92 -8.99
N VAL A 72 7.23 2.85 -8.52
CA VAL A 72 6.62 1.53 -8.36
C VAL A 72 6.46 1.23 -6.87
N VAL A 73 5.25 0.84 -6.47
CA VAL A 73 4.98 0.41 -5.10
C VAL A 73 5.50 -1.01 -4.90
N VAL A 74 6.47 -1.19 -4.00
CA VAL A 74 7.06 -2.51 -3.74
C VAL A 74 6.64 -3.13 -2.41
N SER A 75 6.13 -2.30 -1.50
CA SER A 75 5.56 -2.73 -0.23
C SER A 75 4.65 -1.64 0.27
N PHE A 76 3.71 -1.98 1.15
CA PHE A 76 2.94 -0.99 1.88
C PHE A 76 2.62 -1.52 3.26
N HIS A 77 2.44 -0.61 4.20
CA HIS A 77 1.86 -0.89 5.50
C HIS A 77 0.44 -0.34 5.48
N ASN A 78 -0.54 -1.23 5.62
CA ASN A 78 -1.94 -0.81 5.65
C ASN A 78 -2.29 -0.42 7.08
N SER A 79 -2.50 0.87 7.34
CA SER A 79 -3.08 1.38 8.60
C SER A 79 -4.56 1.01 8.75
N ASP A 80 -5.23 0.55 7.68
CA ASP A 80 -6.65 0.21 7.63
C ASP A 80 -6.90 -1.30 7.40
N ALA A 81 -6.08 -2.17 7.97
CA ALA A 81 -6.52 -3.56 8.06
C ALA A 81 -7.73 -3.66 9.02
N TRP A 82 -8.69 -4.54 8.74
CA TRP A 82 -9.91 -4.75 9.57
C TRP A 82 -9.62 -5.15 11.04
N TRP A 83 -8.39 -5.52 11.36
CA TRP A 83 -7.89 -5.72 12.73
C TRP A 83 -7.24 -4.47 13.36
N ASP A 84 -7.05 -3.40 12.59
CA ASP A 84 -6.27 -2.20 12.93
C ASP A 84 -7.12 -0.97 13.29
N ILE A 85 -8.40 -1.20 13.60
CA ILE A 85 -9.29 -0.26 14.31
C ILE A 85 -8.65 0.19 15.66
N TYR A 86 -7.66 -0.55 16.15
CA TYR A 86 -6.97 -0.28 17.40
C TYR A 86 -5.82 0.74 17.30
N HIS A 87 -5.08 0.88 16.19
CA HIS A 87 -4.03 1.92 16.10
C HIS A 87 -4.61 3.33 15.92
N HIS A 88 -5.69 3.49 15.15
CA HIS A 88 -6.40 4.77 14.97
C HIS A 88 -6.88 5.41 16.29
N ARG A 89 -7.20 4.59 17.30
CA ARG A 89 -7.69 5.07 18.60
C ARG A 89 -6.62 5.69 19.50
N SER A 90 -5.33 5.38 19.28
CA SER A 90 -4.26 5.85 20.16
C SER A 90 -3.52 7.09 19.63
N TRP A 91 -3.45 7.27 18.30
CA TRP A 91 -2.73 8.40 17.68
C TRP A 91 -3.65 9.34 16.90
N GLN A 92 -4.93 8.99 16.71
CA GLN A 92 -5.90 9.87 16.05
C GLN A 92 -5.40 10.41 14.70
N ASP A 93 -4.75 9.57 13.89
CA ASP A 93 -4.13 9.93 12.62
C ASP A 93 -5.03 9.54 11.43
N PHE A 94 -6.22 10.15 11.34
CA PHE A 94 -7.27 9.78 10.38
C PHE A 94 -7.01 10.25 8.96
N ILE A 95 -6.05 11.14 8.75
CA ILE A 95 -5.67 11.63 7.43
C ILE A 95 -4.54 10.81 6.80
N ASN A 96 -3.84 9.98 7.57
CA ASN A 96 -2.91 9.00 7.05
C ASN A 96 -3.65 7.77 6.53
N VAL A 97 -3.71 7.63 5.20
CA VAL A 97 -4.43 6.51 4.57
C VAL A 97 -3.55 5.28 4.50
N LYS A 98 -2.29 5.45 4.11
CA LYS A 98 -1.40 4.34 3.77
C LYS A 98 0.05 4.80 3.75
N ASP A 99 0.91 4.00 4.36
CA ASP A 99 2.35 4.14 4.19
C ASP A 99 2.81 3.23 3.05
N ILE A 100 3.42 3.80 2.01
CA ILE A 100 3.85 3.07 0.82
C ILE A 100 5.36 3.17 0.62
N CYS A 101 5.98 2.03 0.33
CA CYS A 101 7.37 1.98 -0.12
C CYS A 101 7.42 2.04 -1.64
N VAL A 102 8.13 3.04 -2.16
CA VAL A 102 8.20 3.34 -3.58
C VAL A 102 9.65 3.30 -4.04
N ILE A 103 9.88 2.72 -5.22
CA ILE A 103 11.17 2.76 -5.93
C ILE A 103 11.02 3.40 -7.32
N TRP A 104 12.12 3.88 -7.88
CA TRP A 104 12.15 4.52 -9.20
C TRP A 104 13.54 4.37 -9.83
N GLY A 105 13.81 5.09 -10.92
CA GLY A 105 15.16 5.18 -11.50
C GLY A 105 15.75 3.83 -11.94
N ASP A 106 17.02 3.63 -11.60
CA ASP A 106 17.81 2.44 -11.97
C ASP A 106 17.34 1.18 -11.23
N ASN A 107 16.74 1.34 -10.04
CA ASN A 107 16.12 0.21 -9.34
C ASN A 107 15.05 -0.46 -10.20
N VAL A 108 14.25 0.32 -10.93
CA VAL A 108 13.23 -0.20 -11.85
C VAL A 108 13.84 -0.58 -13.19
N ALA A 109 14.67 0.30 -13.77
CA ALA A 109 15.23 0.12 -15.11
C ALA A 109 16.11 -1.15 -15.25
N SER A 110 16.77 -1.56 -14.17
CA SER A 110 17.61 -2.77 -14.16
C SER A 110 16.84 -4.07 -13.90
N GLY A 111 15.59 -4.00 -13.43
CA GLY A 111 14.85 -5.19 -12.99
C GLY A 111 15.31 -5.75 -11.64
N VAL A 112 16.31 -5.16 -10.97
CA VAL A 112 16.91 -5.71 -9.74
C VAL A 112 15.88 -5.86 -8.61
N TYR A 113 14.90 -4.97 -8.54
CA TYR A 113 13.83 -4.97 -7.54
C TYR A 113 13.08 -6.30 -7.41
N ARG A 114 13.02 -7.10 -8.47
CA ARG A 114 12.34 -8.41 -8.46
C ARG A 114 13.10 -9.49 -7.67
N LYS A 115 14.38 -9.27 -7.42
CA LYS A 115 15.24 -10.13 -6.59
C LYS A 115 15.29 -9.67 -5.13
N MET A 116 14.71 -8.51 -4.83
CA MET A 116 14.70 -7.91 -3.50
C MET A 116 13.51 -8.41 -2.70
N ALA A 117 13.64 -8.40 -1.38
CA ALA A 117 12.51 -8.48 -0.47
C ALA A 117 12.31 -7.14 0.22
N PHE A 118 11.06 -6.67 0.25
CA PHE A 118 10.70 -5.39 0.85
C PHE A 118 9.77 -5.57 2.03
N LYS A 119 10.00 -4.80 3.09
CA LYS A 119 9.12 -4.73 4.25
C LYS A 119 8.88 -3.29 4.62
N ASN A 120 7.61 -2.89 4.68
CA ASN A 120 7.25 -1.54 5.10
C ASN A 120 6.80 -1.49 6.56
N THR A 121 7.16 -0.41 7.25
CA THR A 121 6.60 0.01 8.54
C THR A 121 6.17 1.47 8.45
N THR A 122 5.57 2.01 9.51
CA THR A 122 5.16 3.42 9.55
C THR A 122 6.28 4.43 9.29
N TRP A 123 7.54 4.05 9.53
CA TRP A 123 8.69 4.96 9.46
C TRP A 123 9.76 4.55 8.46
N THR A 124 9.81 3.28 8.06
CA THR A 124 10.93 2.77 7.29
C THR A 124 10.47 1.73 6.29
N CYS A 125 10.92 1.90 5.05
CA CYS A 125 10.93 0.83 4.08
C CYS A 125 12.28 0.12 4.11
N TRP A 126 12.23 -1.17 4.42
CA TRP A 126 13.38 -2.05 4.44
C TRP A 126 13.49 -2.78 3.11
N ALA A 127 14.69 -2.80 2.55
CA ALA A 127 15.04 -3.61 1.38
C ALA A 127 16.14 -4.60 1.77
N THR A 128 15.97 -5.87 1.42
CA THR A 128 16.96 -6.93 1.63
C THR A 128 17.21 -7.68 0.33
N TRP A 129 18.45 -8.16 0.17
CA TRP A 129 18.91 -8.82 -1.05
C TRP A 129 19.59 -10.17 -0.73
N PRO A 130 19.55 -11.13 -1.65
CA PRO A 130 20.08 -12.48 -1.42
C PRO A 130 21.61 -12.55 -1.52
N ASP A 131 22.25 -11.66 -2.28
CA ASP A 131 23.68 -11.71 -2.59
C ASP A 131 24.28 -10.32 -2.86
N SER A 132 25.61 -10.22 -2.84
CA SER A 132 26.32 -8.95 -3.02
C SER A 132 26.13 -8.31 -4.38
N ASP A 133 25.88 -9.11 -5.43
CA ASP A 133 25.78 -8.61 -6.81
C ASP A 133 24.42 -7.95 -7.02
N THR A 134 23.37 -8.54 -6.44
CA THR A 134 22.04 -7.93 -6.34
C THR A 134 22.11 -6.65 -5.53
N GLY A 135 22.77 -6.66 -4.36
CA GLY A 135 22.93 -5.46 -3.53
C GLY A 135 23.69 -4.32 -4.22
N ARG A 136 24.70 -4.63 -5.04
CA ARG A 136 25.45 -3.60 -5.82
C ARG A 136 24.63 -2.97 -6.95
N GLN A 137 23.62 -3.66 -7.46
CA GLN A 137 22.73 -3.15 -8.50
C GLN A 137 21.60 -2.29 -7.93
N PHE A 138 21.25 -2.47 -6.65
CA PHE A 138 20.18 -1.73 -5.99
C PHE A 138 20.70 -0.43 -5.35
N SER A 139 20.08 0.70 -5.68
CA SER A 139 20.37 2.00 -5.09
C SER A 139 19.40 2.33 -3.96
N MET A 140 19.90 2.45 -2.74
CA MET A 140 19.10 2.93 -1.60
C MET A 140 18.63 4.39 -1.74
N HIS A 141 19.23 5.17 -2.65
CA HIS A 141 18.81 6.55 -2.94
C HIS A 141 17.58 6.64 -3.87
N GLN A 142 17.22 5.52 -4.52
CA GLN A 142 16.06 5.42 -5.40
C GLN A 142 14.95 4.57 -4.75
N LEU A 143 14.78 4.79 -3.45
CA LEU A 143 13.76 4.17 -2.59
C LEU A 143 13.33 5.20 -1.54
N SER A 144 12.03 5.31 -1.29
CA SER A 144 11.51 6.06 -0.14
C SER A 144 10.32 5.36 0.51
N ASN A 145 10.17 5.58 1.81
CA ASN A 145 8.92 5.33 2.51
C ASN A 145 8.09 6.60 2.52
N ASN A 146 6.85 6.51 2.08
CA ASN A 146 5.98 7.65 1.88
C ASN A 146 4.75 7.52 2.78
N HIS A 147 4.54 8.53 3.62
CA HIS A 147 3.39 8.66 4.50
C HIS A 147 2.39 9.64 3.87
N LEU A 148 1.26 9.11 3.41
CA LEU A 148 0.30 9.84 2.59
C LEU A 148 -0.79 10.49 3.45
N LEU A 149 -0.76 11.82 3.55
CA LEU A 149 -1.80 12.64 4.15
C LEU A 149 -2.83 13.01 3.08
N ILE A 150 -4.06 12.53 3.23
CA ILE A 150 -5.12 12.72 2.23
C ILE A 150 -6.36 13.33 2.88
N GLY A 151 -6.62 14.59 2.51
CA GLY A 151 -7.83 15.32 2.90
C GLY A 151 -9.02 15.15 1.96
N ASP A 152 -8.80 14.80 0.68
CA ASP A 152 -9.88 14.61 -0.30
C ASP A 152 -10.33 13.13 -0.34
N PRO A 153 -11.61 12.82 -0.06
CA PRO A 153 -12.14 11.46 -0.12
C PRO A 153 -11.95 10.75 -1.48
N ARG A 154 -11.94 11.50 -2.59
CA ARG A 154 -11.76 10.93 -3.93
C ARG A 154 -10.32 10.42 -4.12
N ILE A 155 -9.34 11.17 -3.63
CA ILE A 155 -7.93 10.76 -3.67
C ILE A 155 -7.72 9.56 -2.73
N ARG A 156 -8.40 9.56 -1.58
CA ARG A 156 -8.35 8.47 -0.60
C ARG A 156 -8.80 7.15 -1.23
N GLU A 157 -9.93 7.13 -1.93
CA GLU A 157 -10.43 5.93 -2.60
C GLU A 157 -9.40 5.36 -3.60
N ILE A 158 -8.70 6.22 -4.34
CA ILE A 158 -7.63 5.79 -5.27
C ILE A 158 -6.46 5.18 -4.48
N ALA A 159 -5.98 5.88 -3.44
CA ALA A 159 -4.84 5.45 -2.63
C ALA A 159 -5.09 4.14 -1.86
N GLU A 160 -6.30 3.93 -1.35
CA GLU A 160 -6.73 2.68 -0.70
C GLU A 160 -6.60 1.49 -1.66
N ASN A 161 -6.95 1.70 -2.93
CA ASN A 161 -6.89 0.67 -3.96
C ASN A 161 -5.48 0.33 -4.45
N VAL A 162 -4.45 1.10 -4.10
CA VAL A 162 -3.05 0.84 -4.50
C VAL A 162 -2.59 -0.55 -4.07
N ALA A 163 -1.88 -1.26 -4.94
CA ALA A 163 -1.34 -2.58 -4.71
C ALA A 163 0.17 -2.65 -4.94
N ILE A 164 0.80 -3.70 -4.44
CA ILE A 164 2.19 -4.02 -4.74
C ILE A 164 2.32 -4.26 -6.25
N GLY A 165 3.35 -3.67 -6.85
CA GLY A 165 3.66 -3.71 -8.27
C GLY A 165 3.04 -2.58 -9.09
N ASP A 166 2.09 -1.82 -8.54
CA ASP A 166 1.48 -0.70 -9.26
C ASP A 166 2.52 0.39 -9.56
N GLN A 167 2.43 0.95 -10.77
CA GLN A 167 3.07 2.22 -11.10
C GLN A 167 2.16 3.36 -10.69
N ILE A 168 2.69 4.30 -9.94
CA ILE A 168 1.95 5.43 -9.39
C ILE A 168 2.61 6.76 -9.73
N ARG A 169 1.80 7.80 -9.63
CA ARG A 169 2.23 9.20 -9.67
C ARG A 169 1.55 9.96 -8.55
N ILE A 170 2.34 10.69 -7.77
CA ILE A 170 1.88 11.50 -6.64
C ILE A 170 2.30 12.94 -6.91
N ASN A 171 1.37 13.88 -6.79
CA ASN A 171 1.67 15.31 -6.74
C ASN A 171 1.12 15.88 -5.44
N GLY A 172 1.92 16.71 -4.77
CA GLY A 172 1.56 17.25 -3.47
C GLY A 172 2.63 18.16 -2.91
N VAL A 173 2.69 18.23 -1.59
CA VAL A 173 3.75 18.93 -0.85
C VAL A 173 4.35 18.02 0.20
N LEU A 174 5.68 18.05 0.34
CA LEU A 174 6.32 17.53 1.55
C LEU A 174 5.93 18.44 2.70
N ALA A 175 5.35 17.88 3.76
CA ALA A 175 4.79 18.67 4.85
C ALA A 175 5.07 18.04 6.22
N SER A 176 5.24 18.88 7.23
CA SER A 176 5.01 18.46 8.61
C SER A 176 3.54 18.67 8.96
N TYR A 177 3.03 17.91 9.92
CA TYR A 177 1.67 18.11 10.42
C TYR A 177 1.52 17.80 11.91
N SER A 178 0.50 18.39 12.50
CA SER A 178 0.09 18.19 13.89
C SER A 178 -1.44 18.16 13.98
N HIS A 179 -1.99 17.79 15.12
CA HIS A 179 -3.44 17.81 15.32
C HIS A 179 -3.86 18.36 16.68
N SER A 180 -5.07 18.90 16.76
CA SER A 180 -5.58 19.62 17.94
C SER A 180 -5.77 18.79 19.21
N ASN A 181 -5.91 17.46 19.09
CA ASN A 181 -6.31 16.58 20.20
C ASN A 181 -5.14 15.97 21.00
N GLY A 182 -3.94 16.56 20.95
CA GLY A 182 -2.81 16.08 21.75
C GLY A 182 -1.48 16.71 21.36
N ARG A 183 -0.37 16.12 21.82
CA ARG A 183 1.01 16.52 21.46
C ARG A 183 1.54 15.79 20.22
N PHE A 184 0.67 15.45 19.27
CA PHE A 184 1.11 14.80 18.05
C PHE A 184 1.68 15.83 17.08
N ALA A 185 2.91 15.58 16.64
CA ALA A 185 3.53 16.28 15.54
C ALA A 185 4.41 15.29 14.78
N ARG A 186 4.38 15.36 13.46
CA ARG A 186 5.18 14.51 12.58
C ARG A 186 5.82 15.38 11.50
N GLY A 187 7.12 15.19 11.31
CA GLY A 187 7.91 15.88 10.28
C GLY A 187 7.89 15.15 8.94
N THR A 188 8.74 15.61 8.03
CA THR A 188 8.96 15.00 6.71
C THR A 188 10.47 14.98 6.41
N SER A 189 10.92 13.92 5.75
CA SER A 189 12.23 13.87 5.10
C SER A 189 12.26 14.83 3.91
N THR A 190 13.36 15.59 3.78
CA THR A 190 13.65 16.45 2.63
C THR A 190 15.01 16.13 1.99
N SER A 191 15.62 15.02 2.41
CA SER A 191 16.93 14.56 1.95
C SER A 191 16.82 13.19 1.32
N ARG A 192 17.50 12.97 0.18
CA ARG A 192 17.55 11.65 -0.48
C ARG A 192 18.60 10.70 0.11
N THR A 193 19.36 11.15 1.11
CA THR A 193 20.44 10.37 1.72
C THR A 193 20.21 10.05 3.19
N ASP A 194 19.06 10.42 3.74
CA ASP A 194 18.73 10.04 5.11
C ASP A 194 18.34 8.55 5.18
N THR A 195 18.50 7.97 6.37
CA THR A 195 18.30 6.52 6.58
C THR A 195 17.62 6.29 7.93
N GLY A 196 16.84 5.21 8.04
CA GLY A 196 16.21 4.79 9.29
C GLY A 196 15.00 5.64 9.69
N ASN A 197 14.80 5.81 11.00
CA ASN A 197 13.69 6.57 11.60
C ASN A 197 13.87 8.08 11.35
N GLY A 198 13.52 8.53 10.15
CA GLY A 198 13.69 9.91 9.70
C GLY A 198 13.61 10.06 8.18
N ALA A 199 13.88 8.99 7.43
CA ALA A 199 13.83 8.95 5.97
C ALA A 199 12.43 8.86 5.35
N CYS A 200 11.39 9.02 6.17
CA CYS A 200 10.01 8.94 5.74
C CYS A 200 9.56 10.29 5.17
N GLU A 201 9.12 10.28 3.93
CA GLU A 201 8.55 11.44 3.26
C GLU A 201 7.07 11.54 3.66
N THR A 202 6.73 12.54 4.44
CA THR A 202 5.33 12.87 4.74
C THR A 202 4.82 13.81 3.66
N ILE A 203 3.83 13.36 2.90
CA ILE A 203 3.31 14.06 1.73
C ILE A 203 1.84 14.40 1.97
N PHE A 204 1.49 15.69 1.91
CA PHE A 204 0.10 16.09 1.71
C PHE A 204 -0.24 15.98 0.23
N VAL A 205 -1.12 15.04 -0.11
CA VAL A 205 -1.39 14.62 -1.48
C VAL A 205 -2.49 15.49 -2.09
N ASN A 206 -2.15 16.19 -3.16
CA ASN A 206 -3.07 16.99 -3.95
C ASN A 206 -3.64 16.21 -5.16
N ASP A 207 -2.86 15.27 -5.67
CA ASP A 207 -3.25 14.39 -6.79
C ASP A 207 -2.54 13.04 -6.66
N PHE A 208 -3.28 11.96 -6.95
CA PHE A 208 -2.76 10.60 -6.88
C PHE A 208 -3.32 9.79 -8.06
N GLU A 209 -2.43 9.17 -8.80
CA GLU A 209 -2.77 8.38 -9.97
C GLU A 209 -2.11 7.01 -9.90
N ILE A 210 -2.88 5.96 -10.21
CA ILE A 210 -2.35 4.64 -10.54
C ILE A 210 -2.17 4.60 -12.05
N VAL A 211 -0.96 4.94 -12.51
CA VAL A 211 -0.59 4.97 -13.94
C VAL A 211 -0.80 3.59 -14.56
N LYS A 212 -0.37 2.54 -13.85
CA LYS A 212 -0.51 1.16 -14.33
C LYS A 212 -0.75 0.18 -13.20
N LYS A 213 -1.83 -0.59 -13.32
CA LYS A 213 -2.24 -1.58 -12.32
C LYS A 213 -1.52 -2.90 -12.51
N ALA A 214 -0.80 -3.37 -11.50
CA ALA A 214 -0.19 -4.69 -11.51
C ALA A 214 -1.23 -5.79 -11.25
N ASN A 215 -1.10 -6.91 -11.95
CA ASN A 215 -1.85 -8.15 -11.73
C ASN A 215 -3.38 -7.99 -11.54
N PRO A 216 -4.10 -7.12 -12.27
CA PRO A 216 -5.50 -6.80 -11.96
C PRO A 216 -6.43 -8.03 -12.02
N GLY A 217 -6.14 -8.99 -12.91
CA GLY A 217 -6.85 -10.26 -12.98
C GLY A 217 -6.74 -11.08 -11.69
N TRP A 218 -5.53 -11.19 -11.13
CA TRP A 218 -5.30 -11.92 -9.89
C TRP A 218 -5.91 -11.22 -8.67
N HIS A 219 -5.91 -9.88 -8.63
CA HIS A 219 -6.64 -9.13 -7.61
C HIS A 219 -8.15 -9.44 -7.64
N LYS A 220 -8.77 -9.47 -8.84
CA LYS A 220 -10.18 -9.83 -9.00
C LYS A 220 -10.46 -11.28 -8.58
N ILE A 221 -9.64 -12.23 -9.00
CA ILE A 221 -9.77 -13.64 -8.60
C ILE A 221 -9.65 -13.78 -7.09
N ASN A 222 -8.70 -13.08 -6.46
CA ASN A 222 -8.51 -13.10 -5.01
C ASN A 222 -9.73 -12.57 -4.26
N LEU A 223 -10.30 -11.45 -4.71
CA LEU A 223 -11.53 -10.89 -4.15
C LEU A 223 -12.71 -11.86 -4.26
N LEU A 224 -12.94 -12.43 -5.45
CA LEU A 224 -14.04 -13.37 -5.68
C LEU A 224 -13.87 -14.65 -4.85
N ALA A 225 -12.67 -15.22 -4.83
CA ALA A 225 -12.35 -16.40 -4.03
C ALA A 225 -12.53 -16.11 -2.52
N GLY A 226 -12.15 -14.92 -2.06
CA GLY A 226 -12.30 -14.46 -0.68
C GLY A 226 -13.76 -14.38 -0.21
N TRP A 227 -14.71 -14.07 -1.12
CA TRP A 227 -16.14 -14.12 -0.82
C TRP A 227 -16.75 -15.52 -0.98
N LEU A 228 -16.33 -16.27 -2.00
CA LEU A 228 -16.87 -17.60 -2.29
C LEU A 228 -16.52 -18.63 -1.20
N ALA A 229 -15.33 -18.57 -0.62
CA ALA A 229 -14.91 -19.48 0.43
C ALA A 229 -15.82 -19.44 1.68
N PRO A 230 -16.04 -18.29 2.35
CA PRO A 230 -16.91 -18.23 3.53
C PRO A 230 -18.38 -18.51 3.19
N VAL A 231 -18.89 -18.07 2.03
CA VAL A 231 -20.27 -18.34 1.60
C VAL A 231 -20.49 -19.84 1.38
N SER A 232 -19.58 -20.50 0.66
CA SER A 232 -19.68 -21.95 0.42
C SER A 232 -19.54 -22.76 1.71
N PHE A 233 -18.69 -22.31 2.64
CA PHE A 233 -18.59 -22.88 3.99
C PHE A 233 -19.92 -22.75 4.77
N LEU A 234 -20.53 -21.57 4.79
CA LEU A 234 -21.82 -21.35 5.46
C LEU A 234 -22.93 -22.21 4.84
N CYS A 235 -23.01 -22.27 3.51
CA CYS A 235 -23.96 -23.13 2.81
C CYS A 235 -23.75 -24.61 3.16
N MET A 236 -22.50 -25.07 3.24
CA MET A 236 -22.19 -26.44 3.67
C MET A 236 -22.67 -26.70 5.10
N MET A 237 -22.39 -25.79 6.04
CA MET A 237 -22.85 -25.91 7.42
C MET A 237 -24.37 -26.00 7.52
N LEU A 238 -25.09 -25.08 6.87
CA LEU A 238 -26.56 -25.08 6.86
C LEU A 238 -27.14 -26.38 6.29
N MET A 239 -26.51 -26.96 5.27
CA MET A 239 -26.96 -28.25 4.71
C MET A 239 -26.68 -29.42 5.66
N VAL A 240 -25.58 -29.41 6.42
CA VAL A 240 -25.28 -30.43 7.44
C VAL A 240 -26.28 -30.36 8.58
N PHE A 241 -26.61 -29.16 9.08
CA PHE A 241 -27.60 -28.98 10.16
C PHE A 241 -29.03 -29.35 9.73
N LYS A 242 -29.37 -29.20 8.44
CA LYS A 242 -30.66 -29.63 7.88
C LYS A 242 -30.69 -31.08 7.42
N ALA A 243 -29.55 -31.78 7.44
CA ALA A 243 -29.51 -33.18 7.03
C ALA A 243 -30.23 -34.03 8.09
N PRO A 244 -31.20 -34.89 7.71
CA PRO A 244 -31.88 -35.76 8.66
C PRO A 244 -30.87 -36.69 9.33
N VAL A 245 -30.92 -36.76 10.67
CA VAL A 245 -30.13 -37.73 11.45
C VAL A 245 -30.60 -39.12 11.05
N ARG A 246 -29.69 -39.90 10.45
CA ARG A 246 -29.94 -41.33 10.23
C ARG A 246 -29.71 -42.05 11.56
N PRO A 247 -30.70 -42.73 12.13
CA PRO A 247 -30.44 -43.67 13.22
C PRO A 247 -29.46 -44.72 12.72
N ASN A 248 -28.46 -45.08 13.52
CA ASN A 248 -27.64 -46.26 13.25
C ASN A 248 -28.49 -47.48 13.61
N ASP A 249 -28.82 -48.29 12.61
CA ASP A 249 -29.29 -49.67 12.81
C ASP A 249 -28.10 -50.61 13.08
#